data_AF-A0A7V5AAH7-F1
#
_entry.id   AF-A0A7V5AAH7-F1
#
_cell.length_a   1.000
_cell.length_b   1.000
_cell.length_c   1.000
_cell.angle_alpha   90.00
_cell.angle_beta   90.00
_cell.angle_gamma   90.00
#
_symmetry.space_group_name_H-M   'P 1'
#
loop_
_entity.id
_entity.type
_entity.pdbx_description
1 polymer ?
#
loop_
_entity_poly.entity_id
_entity_poly.type
_entity_poly.pdbx_seq_one_letter_code
_entity_poly.pdbx_strand_id
1 'polypeptide(L)' 'MEEGEIVELLGPNGAGKTTTIKILCGLVRATSGKVEVFGVPSHRPEVARYVAAVLKRSRNF' A
#
# COMPACT_ATOMS: atom_id res chain seq x y z
N MET A 1 -4.52 -1.86 14.41
CA MET A 1 -3.13 -2.27 14.19
C MET A 1 -2.35 -1.77 15.37
N GLU A 2 -1.65 -2.68 16.02
CA GLU A 2 -0.77 -2.36 17.14
C GLU A 2 0.63 -2.01 16.61
N GLU A 3 1.36 -1.20 17.36
CA GLU A 3 2.74 -0.88 17.01
C GLU A 3 3.60 -2.17 17.07
N GLY A 4 4.39 -2.41 16.02
CA GLY A 4 5.20 -3.62 15.89
C GLY A 4 4.44 -4.86 15.40
N GLU A 5 3.13 -4.76 15.15
CA GLU A 5 2.34 -5.86 14.59
C GLU A 5 2.78 -6.20 13.16
N ILE A 6 3.02 -7.50 12.91
CA ILE A 6 3.27 -8.02 11.56
C ILE A 6 1.97 -8.61 11.04
N VAL A 7 1.47 -8.06 9.93
CA VAL A 7 0.23 -8.50 9.28
C VAL A 7 0.50 -9.06 7.89
N GLU A 8 -0.30 -10.03 7.48
CA GLU A 8 -0.30 -10.56 6.12
C GLU A 8 -1.64 -10.28 5.43
N LEU A 9 -1.59 -9.87 4.15
CA LEU A 9 -2.76 -9.71 3.31
C LEU A 9 -2.93 -10.95 2.42
N LEU A 10 -3.79 -11.89 2.84
CA LEU A 10 -4.03 -13.14 2.12
C LEU A 10 -5.19 -13.03 1.11
N GLY A 11 -5.16 -13.89 0.08
CA GLY A 11 -6.23 -14.03 -0.91
C GLY A 11 -5.74 -14.62 -2.23
N PRO A 12 -6.64 -14.99 -3.16
CA PRO A 12 -6.27 -15.55 -4.47
C PRO A 12 -5.58 -14.52 -5.38
N ASN A 13 -4.97 -14.98 -6.47
CA ASN A 13 -4.44 -14.09 -7.51
C ASN A 13 -5.56 -13.23 -8.10
N GLY A 14 -5.29 -11.96 -8.33
CA GLY A 14 -6.31 -11.00 -8.80
C GLY A 14 -7.18 -10.40 -7.69
N ALA A 15 -7.12 -10.86 -6.44
CA ALA A 15 -7.89 -10.30 -5.32
C ALA A 15 -7.50 -8.86 -4.90
N GLY A 16 -6.54 -8.24 -5.58
CA GLY A 16 -6.13 -6.86 -5.32
C GLY A 16 -4.99 -6.68 -4.31
N LYS A 17 -4.41 -7.73 -3.73
CA LYS A 17 -3.34 -7.64 -2.70
C LYS A 17 -2.21 -6.67 -3.04
N THR A 18 -1.57 -6.87 -4.19
CA THR A 18 -0.47 -6.01 -4.65
C THR A 18 -0.94 -4.57 -4.93
N THR A 19 -2.17 -4.41 -5.43
CA THR A 19 -2.77 -3.09 -5.65
C THR A 19 -3.00 -2.37 -4.33
N THR A 20 -3.52 -3.06 -3.32
CA THR A 20 -3.71 -2.52 -1.96
C THR A 20 -2.39 -2.09 -1.34
N ILE A 21 -1.34 -2.91 -1.41
CA ILE A 21 0.00 -2.54 -0.93
C ILE A 21 0.51 -1.30 -1.67
N LYS A 22 0.38 -1.24 -2.99
CA LYS A 22 0.79 -0.06 -3.78
C LYS A 22 0.02 1.21 -3.39
N ILE A 23 -1.27 1.10 -3.05
CA ILE A 23 -2.08 2.23 -2.58
C ILE A 23 -1.60 2.71 -1.21
N LEU A 24 -1.32 1.79 -0.28
CA LEU A 24 -0.76 2.11 1.04
C LEU A 24 0.60 2.81 0.91
N CYS A 25 1.45 2.37 -0.02
CA CYS A 25 2.73 3.00 -0.32
C CYS A 25 2.63 4.30 -1.15
N GLY A 26 1.42 4.76 -1.51
CA GLY A 26 1.22 5.97 -2.31
C GLY A 26 1.63 5.87 -3.79
N LEU A 27 1.87 4.66 -4.30
CA LEU A 27 2.31 4.41 -5.68
C LEU A 27 1.15 4.32 -6.67
N VAL A 28 -0.07 4.06 -6.17
CA VAL A 28 -1.30 4.01 -6.95
C VAL A 28 -2.38 4.73 -6.16
N ARG A 29 -3.21 5.54 -6.82
CA ARG A 29 -4.34 6.20 -6.18
C ARG A 29 -5.53 5.24 -6.11
N ALA A 30 -6.20 5.16 -4.96
CA ALA A 30 -7.45 4.42 -4.84
C ALA A 30 -8.55 5.10 -5.68
N THR A 31 -9.37 4.30 -6.37
CA THR A 31 -10.53 4.81 -7.14
C THR A 31 -11.61 5.38 -6.23
N SER A 32 -11.78 4.80 -5.03
CA SER A 32 -12.77 5.22 -4.03
C SER A 32 -12.29 4.87 -2.62
N GLY A 33 -12.94 5.44 -1.62
CA GLY A 33 -12.59 5.23 -0.21
C GLY A 33 -11.42 6.10 0.26
N LYS A 34 -10.93 5.83 1.47
CA LYS A 34 -9.88 6.61 2.14
C LYS A 34 -8.78 5.68 2.64
N VAL A 35 -7.54 6.08 2.46
CA VAL A 35 -6.35 5.38 2.97
C VAL A 35 -5.41 6.42 3.56
N GLU A 36 -4.97 6.18 4.80
CA GLU A 36 -4.10 7.07 5.55
C GLU A 36 -2.98 6.27 6.22
N VAL A 37 -1.80 6.88 6.30
CA VAL A 37 -0.62 6.37 7.00
C VAL A 37 -0.21 7.43 8.01
N PHE A 38 -0.28 7.12 9.30
CA PHE A 38 -0.08 8.08 10.40
C PHE A 38 -0.88 9.39 10.22
N GLY A 39 -2.14 9.27 9.78
CA GLY A 39 -3.03 10.41 9.55
C GLY A 39 -2.78 11.19 8.25
N VAL A 40 -1.78 10.80 7.46
CA VAL A 40 -1.48 11.41 6.16
C VAL A 40 -2.15 10.60 5.04
N PRO A 41 -2.96 11.22 4.15
CA PRO A 41 -3.56 10.52 3.03
C PRO A 41 -2.51 9.85 2.13
N SER A 42 -2.71 8.58 1.76
CA SER A 42 -1.67 7.78 1.09
C SER A 42 -1.16 8.34 -0.25
N HIS A 43 -1.97 9.14 -0.93
CA HIS A 43 -1.64 9.78 -2.20
C HIS A 43 -0.82 11.08 -2.06
N ARG A 44 -0.47 11.48 -0.84
CA ARG A 44 0.34 12.67 -0.53
C ARG A 44 1.83 12.28 -0.47
N PRO A 45 2.74 13.08 -1.05
CA PRO A 45 4.17 12.76 -1.06
C PRO A 45 4.79 12.62 0.34
N GLU A 46 4.22 13.27 1.35
CA GLU A 46 4.65 13.20 2.75
C GLU A 46 4.62 11.77 3.32
N VAL A 47 3.82 10.86 2.75
CA VAL A 47 3.74 9.46 3.17
C VAL A 47 5.06 8.70 2.97
N ALA A 48 5.91 9.13 2.03
CA ALA A 48 7.22 8.52 1.82
C ALA A 48 8.14 8.60 3.05
N ARG A 49 7.83 9.47 4.03
CA ARG A 49 8.55 9.56 5.30
C ARG A 49 8.23 8.41 6.27
N TYR A 50 7.11 7.72 6.05
CA TYR A 50 6.58 6.72 6.97
C TYR A 50 6.61 5.29 6.41
N VAL A 51 6.80 5.14 5.09
CA VAL A 51 6.70 3.83 4.42
C VAL A 51 7.99 3.52 3.68
N ALA A 52 8.60 2.39 4.03
CA ALA A 52 9.62 1.73 3.21
C ALA A 52 9.01 0.48 2.58
N ALA A 53 9.26 0.24 1.29
CA ALA A 53 8.67 -0.88 0.56
C ALA A 53 9.67 -1.57 -0.36
N VAL A 54 9.70 -2.90 -0.31
CA VAL A 54 10.37 -3.74 -1.30
C VAL A 54 9.28 -4.41 -2.12
N LEU A 55 9.14 -4.00 -3.38
CA LEU A 55 8.07 -4.47 -4.26
C LEU A 55 8.62 -5.31 -5.40
N LYS A 56 7.95 -6.42 -5.69
CA LYS A 56 8.25 -7.21 -6.89
C LYS A 56 7.96 -6.37 -8.13
N ARG A 57 8.99 -6.18 -8.96
CA ARG A 57 8.86 -5.49 -10.25
C ARG A 57 8.06 -6.40 -11.20
N SER A 58 6.93 -5.93 -11.71
CA SER A 58 6.20 -6.63 -12.77
C SER A 58 6.91 -6.31 -14.09
N ARG A 59 7.55 -7.31 -14.70
CA ARG A 59 8.00 -7.21 -16.10
C ARG A 59 6.77 -7.47 -16.96
N ASN A 60 6.31 -6.45 -17.68
CA ASN A 60 5.42 -6.65 -18.81
C ASN A 60 6.32 -7.11 -19.97
N PHE A 61 5.98 -8.22 -20.62
CA PHE A 61 6.55 -8.58 -21.92
C PHE A 61 5.91 -7.71 -23.01
#